data_AF-A0AA86L0U3-F1
#
_entry.id   AF-A0AA86L0U3-F1
#
_cell.length_a   1.000
_cell.length_b   1.000
_cell.length_c   1.000
_cell.angle_alpha   90.00
_cell.angle_beta   90.00
_cell.angle_gamma   90.00
#
_symmetry.space_group_name_H-M   'P 1'
#
loop_
_entity.id
_entity.type
_entity.pdbx_description
1 polymer ?
#
loop_
_entity_poly.entity_id
_entity_poly.type
_entity_poly.pdbx_seq_one_letter_code
_entity_poly.pdbx_strand_id
1 'polypeptide(L)'
;MTRTHPTAERADVYSRITTQIVAAIEAGAGDWRMPWHHDGAATTRPQNVTSRKRYRGVNVLALWIAAEASAYSSGLWGTYRQWASLGAQVCKGEHGTTVVFWKQAASRAEDDRDDAEAGPGRMFARAFTVFNLAQVEGYEPEPVAQLPESERFGHADAFVEALKIPITEGAYDAHYRIDLDRIFMPGFASFRDASAHMGTLLHEAAHATGAKHRLDRNFAERFKRDSLAIEEICAELTASFVLADLGIAHHPRPDHAAYVASWLRALKDDPRAIFTAASKAQAAADWMHAQQPQSEEIAA
;
A
#
# COMPACT_ATOMS: atom_id res chain seq x y z
N MET A 1 35.82 16.17 -16.32
CA MET A 1 35.42 14.73 -16.37
C MET A 1 34.02 14.59 -15.80
N THR A 2 33.02 14.63 -16.67
CA THR A 2 31.60 14.58 -16.30
C THR A 2 31.22 13.12 -16.05
N ARG A 3 31.03 12.73 -14.79
CA ARG A 3 30.56 11.38 -14.43
C ARG A 3 29.05 11.27 -14.71
N THR A 4 28.71 10.70 -15.85
CA THR A 4 27.37 10.26 -16.25
C THR A 4 27.06 8.90 -15.60
N HIS A 5 26.62 8.87 -14.35
CA HIS A 5 25.98 7.67 -13.77
C HIS A 5 24.81 7.99 -12.81
N PRO A 6 23.59 8.25 -13.33
CA PRO A 6 22.39 8.22 -12.49
C PRO A 6 21.27 7.29 -12.99
N THR A 7 21.39 6.64 -14.17
CA THR A 7 20.31 5.83 -14.77
C THR A 7 20.37 4.35 -14.39
N ALA A 8 21.56 3.75 -14.31
CA ALA A 8 21.74 2.33 -14.01
C ALA A 8 21.34 1.98 -12.55
N GLU A 9 21.84 2.73 -11.55
CA GLU A 9 21.48 2.53 -10.14
C GLU A 9 19.97 2.73 -9.87
N ARG A 10 19.28 3.57 -10.65
CA ARG A 10 17.84 3.78 -10.49
C ARG A 10 17.01 2.62 -11.02
N ALA A 11 17.38 2.11 -12.19
CA ALA A 11 16.76 0.90 -12.73
C ALA A 11 16.96 -0.27 -11.75
N ASP A 12 18.13 -0.33 -11.12
CA ASP A 12 18.48 -1.33 -10.12
C ASP A 12 17.56 -1.31 -8.88
N VAL A 13 17.25 -0.13 -8.31
CA VAL A 13 16.36 -0.03 -7.14
C VAL A 13 14.93 -0.52 -7.43
N TYR A 14 14.35 -0.12 -8.56
CA TYR A 14 13.00 -0.56 -8.95
C TYR A 14 12.97 -2.07 -9.18
N SER A 15 13.96 -2.59 -9.90
CA SER A 15 14.08 -4.03 -10.15
C SER A 15 14.26 -4.80 -8.85
N ARG A 16 15.15 -4.37 -7.94
CA ARG A 16 15.38 -5.06 -6.67
C ARG A 16 14.12 -5.19 -5.82
N ILE A 17 13.37 -4.10 -5.64
CA ILE A 17 12.13 -4.12 -4.86
C ILE A 17 11.07 -4.98 -5.56
N THR A 18 10.94 -4.86 -6.89
CA THR A 18 9.99 -5.68 -7.63
C THR A 18 10.34 -7.15 -7.54
N THR A 19 11.61 -7.53 -7.68
CA THR A 19 12.07 -8.91 -7.52
C THR A 19 11.74 -9.44 -6.13
N GLN A 20 11.93 -8.66 -5.07
CA GLN A 20 11.53 -9.06 -3.71
C GLN A 20 10.02 -9.29 -3.59
N ILE A 21 9.20 -8.41 -4.16
CA ILE A 21 7.74 -8.55 -4.15
C ILE A 21 7.30 -9.77 -4.97
N VAL A 22 7.86 -9.96 -6.15
CA VAL A 22 7.58 -11.13 -7.02
C VAL A 22 7.96 -12.42 -6.29
N ALA A 23 9.13 -12.48 -5.66
CA ALA A 23 9.55 -13.66 -4.90
C ALA A 23 8.61 -13.95 -3.72
N ALA A 24 8.14 -12.92 -3.02
CA ALA A 24 7.17 -13.08 -1.93
C ALA A 24 5.81 -13.59 -2.43
N ILE A 25 5.33 -13.09 -3.58
CA ILE A 25 4.11 -13.59 -4.24
C ILE A 25 4.29 -15.06 -4.64
N GLU A 26 5.41 -15.42 -5.25
CA GLU A 26 5.70 -16.81 -5.66
C GLU A 26 5.75 -17.76 -4.46
N ALA A 27 6.36 -17.34 -3.36
CA ALA A 27 6.48 -18.16 -2.15
C ALA A 27 5.13 -18.47 -1.52
N GLY A 28 4.17 -17.53 -1.54
CA GLY A 28 2.85 -17.73 -0.96
C GLY A 28 1.76 -18.14 -1.95
N ALA A 29 2.05 -18.19 -3.26
CA ALA A 29 1.06 -18.52 -4.30
C ALA A 29 0.38 -19.89 -4.09
N GLY A 30 1.11 -20.87 -3.54
CA GLY A 30 0.57 -22.21 -3.27
C GLY A 30 -0.54 -22.23 -2.21
N ASP A 31 -0.47 -21.32 -1.23
CA ASP A 31 -1.45 -21.14 -0.15
C ASP A 31 -2.34 -19.91 -0.38
N TRP A 32 -2.30 -19.34 -1.59
CA TRP A 32 -3.01 -18.11 -1.98
C TRP A 32 -2.66 -16.90 -1.10
N ARG A 33 -1.51 -16.94 -0.42
CA ARG A 33 -1.04 -15.92 0.51
C ARG A 33 -0.17 -14.92 -0.21
N MET A 34 -0.63 -13.68 -0.29
CA MET A 34 0.09 -12.58 -0.89
C MET A 34 0.79 -11.74 0.19
N PRO A 35 1.84 -10.97 -0.14
CA PRO A 35 2.58 -10.16 0.85
C PRO A 35 1.79 -8.98 1.45
N TRP A 36 0.56 -8.77 1.00
CA TRP A 36 -0.40 -7.79 1.53
C TRP A 36 -1.51 -8.42 2.37
N HIS A 37 -1.47 -9.72 2.61
CA HIS A 37 -2.30 -10.36 3.63
C HIS A 37 -1.65 -10.20 5.00
N HIS A 38 -2.46 -9.91 6.01
CA HIS A 38 -1.99 -9.63 7.36
C HIS A 38 -3.07 -9.91 8.40
N ASP A 39 -2.69 -9.97 9.67
CA ASP A 39 -3.57 -10.25 10.81
C ASP A 39 -4.25 -9.00 11.40
N GLY A 40 -3.87 -7.81 10.94
CA GLY A 40 -4.39 -6.53 11.46
C GLY A 40 -3.67 -6.08 12.74
N ALA A 41 -2.53 -6.70 13.08
CA ALA A 41 -1.70 -6.31 14.22
C ALA A 41 -0.99 -4.96 14.02
N ALA A 42 -0.31 -4.46 15.04
CA ALA A 42 0.42 -3.19 14.98
C ALA A 42 1.52 -3.13 13.89
N THR A 43 2.07 -4.27 13.48
CA THR A 43 3.03 -4.43 12.36
C THR A 43 2.44 -4.01 11.02
N THR A 44 1.13 -4.13 10.88
CA THR A 44 0.43 -3.93 9.61
C THR A 44 0.34 -2.47 9.20
N ARG A 45 0.73 -1.54 10.09
CA ARG A 45 0.78 -0.11 9.82
C ARG A 45 2.21 0.43 9.94
N PRO A 46 3.10 0.18 8.96
CA PRO A 46 4.47 0.67 9.00
C PRO A 46 4.50 2.19 9.14
N GLN A 47 5.19 2.68 10.18
CA GLN A 47 5.29 4.09 10.54
C GLN A 47 6.73 4.48 10.76
N ASN A 48 7.07 5.71 10.39
CA ASN A 48 8.38 6.26 10.69
C ASN A 48 8.47 6.60 12.18
N VAL A 49 9.49 6.07 12.87
CA VAL A 49 9.63 6.23 14.33
C VAL A 49 9.72 7.69 14.77
N THR A 50 10.37 8.55 13.99
CA THR A 50 10.56 9.97 14.34
C THR A 50 9.34 10.81 13.99
N SER A 51 8.88 10.75 12.74
CA SER A 51 7.79 11.62 12.26
C SER A 51 6.39 11.11 12.57
N ARG A 52 6.27 9.85 13.01
CA ARG A 52 5.00 9.11 13.19
C ARG A 52 4.12 9.00 11.94
N LYS A 53 4.60 9.49 10.79
CA LYS A 53 3.90 9.36 9.51
C LYS A 53 3.97 7.91 9.04
N ARG A 54 2.84 7.42 8.50
CA ARG A 54 2.76 6.11 7.85
C ARG A 54 3.60 6.09 6.58
N TYR A 55 4.26 4.96 6.33
CA TYR A 55 4.80 4.68 4.99
C TYR A 55 3.64 4.47 4.02
N ARG A 56 3.91 4.68 2.73
CA ARG A 56 2.89 4.79 1.70
C ARG A 56 3.27 4.03 0.44
N GLY A 57 2.26 3.55 -0.29
CA GLY A 57 2.40 2.83 -1.55
C GLY A 57 3.36 1.63 -1.44
N VAL A 58 4.28 1.50 -2.39
CA VAL A 58 5.20 0.34 -2.48
C VAL A 58 6.07 0.13 -1.23
N ASN A 59 6.33 1.19 -0.45
CA ASN A 59 7.11 1.05 0.77
C ASN A 59 6.37 0.22 1.82
N VAL A 60 5.04 0.24 1.84
CA VAL A 60 4.24 -0.59 2.75
C VAL A 60 4.52 -2.07 2.44
N LEU A 61 4.48 -2.45 1.16
CA LEU A 61 4.77 -3.81 0.71
C LEU A 61 6.19 -4.26 1.06
N ALA A 62 7.19 -3.43 0.77
CA ALA A 62 8.58 -3.76 1.08
C ALA A 62 8.80 -4.00 2.57
N LEU A 63 8.11 -3.24 3.43
CA LEU A 63 8.22 -3.36 4.88
C LEU A 63 7.41 -4.54 5.43
N TRP A 64 6.24 -4.87 4.87
CA TRP A 64 5.49 -6.07 5.23
C TRP A 64 6.27 -7.34 4.89
N ILE A 65 6.84 -7.41 3.69
CA ILE A 65 7.67 -8.56 3.28
C ILE A 65 8.85 -8.73 4.24
N ALA A 66 9.53 -7.64 4.59
CA ALA A 66 10.64 -7.69 5.54
C ALA A 66 10.18 -8.10 6.95
N ALA A 67 9.05 -7.56 7.42
CA ALA A 67 8.49 -7.91 8.71
C ALA A 67 8.11 -9.39 8.80
N GLU A 68 7.45 -9.92 7.78
CA GLU A 68 7.05 -11.33 7.73
C GLU A 68 8.28 -12.24 7.68
N ALA A 69 9.23 -11.96 6.77
CA ALA A 69 10.43 -12.78 6.60
C ALA A 69 11.31 -12.83 7.85
N SER A 70 11.29 -11.79 8.68
CA SER A 70 12.07 -11.71 9.93
C SER A 70 11.24 -11.77 11.21
N ALA A 71 9.95 -12.12 11.10
CA ALA A 71 9.00 -12.21 12.20
C ALA A 71 8.98 -10.97 13.12
N TYR A 72 9.11 -9.77 12.55
CA TYR A 72 9.03 -8.52 13.31
C TYR A 72 7.61 -8.26 13.81
N SER A 73 7.49 -7.85 15.07
CA SER A 73 6.22 -7.59 15.76
C SER A 73 5.88 -6.11 15.93
N SER A 74 6.74 -5.20 15.44
CA SER A 74 6.51 -3.76 15.47
C SER A 74 6.34 -3.16 14.08
N GLY A 75 5.40 -2.21 13.96
CA GLY A 75 5.26 -1.36 12.79
C GLY A 75 6.20 -0.15 12.78
N LEU A 76 7.13 0.00 13.74
CA LEU A 76 8.02 1.16 13.80
C LEU A 76 9.31 0.92 13.01
N TRP A 77 9.59 1.84 12.09
CA TRP A 77 10.78 1.80 11.24
C TRP A 77 11.48 3.14 11.21
N GLY A 78 12.80 3.13 11.15
CA GLY A 78 13.61 4.34 11.08
C GLY A 78 14.92 4.11 10.36
N THR A 79 15.47 5.16 9.75
CA THR A 79 16.88 5.10 9.31
C THR A 79 17.80 4.96 10.52
N TYR A 80 19.03 4.48 10.31
CA TYR A 80 20.04 4.42 11.38
C TYR A 80 20.18 5.75 12.14
N ARG A 81 20.20 6.87 11.41
CA ARG A 81 20.31 8.22 12.00
C ARG A 81 19.10 8.61 12.84
N GLN A 82 17.90 8.16 12.45
CA GLN A 82 16.67 8.41 13.21
C GLN A 82 16.68 7.65 14.53
N TRP A 83 17.08 6.37 14.51
CA TRP A 83 17.26 5.60 15.74
C TRP A 83 18.32 6.21 16.65
N ALA A 84 19.49 6.56 16.10
CA ALA A 84 20.55 7.22 16.86
C ALA A 84 20.10 8.55 17.49
N SER A 85 19.27 9.34 16.78
CA SER A 85 18.72 10.60 17.33
C SER A 85 17.74 10.40 18.50
N LEU A 86 17.21 9.19 18.64
CA LEU A 86 16.33 8.79 19.75
C LEU A 86 17.11 8.09 20.88
N GLY A 87 18.45 8.11 20.84
CA GLY A 87 19.30 7.44 21.83
C GLY A 87 19.39 5.92 21.63
N ALA A 88 18.87 5.40 20.51
CA ALA A 88 18.79 3.98 20.22
C ALA A 88 19.87 3.53 19.24
N GLN A 89 20.28 2.27 19.31
CA GLN A 89 21.36 1.71 18.51
C GLN A 89 20.89 0.50 17.71
N VAL A 90 21.04 0.56 16.39
CA VAL A 90 20.86 -0.64 15.54
C VAL A 90 21.90 -1.69 15.92
N CYS A 91 21.47 -2.92 16.17
CA CYS A 91 22.34 -4.01 16.61
C CYS A 91 23.39 -4.35 15.54
N LYS A 92 24.57 -4.76 15.99
CA LYS A 92 25.67 -5.10 15.08
C LYS A 92 25.33 -6.34 14.26
N GLY A 93 25.46 -6.25 12.94
CA GLY A 93 25.18 -7.35 12.01
C GLY A 93 23.78 -7.31 11.38
N GLU A 94 22.91 -6.41 11.85
CA GLU A 94 21.58 -6.22 11.29
C GLU A 94 21.62 -5.65 9.86
N HIS A 95 20.72 -6.17 9.02
CA HIS A 95 20.55 -5.71 7.64
C HIS A 95 19.26 -4.91 7.52
N GLY A 96 19.35 -3.70 6.99
CA GLY A 96 18.17 -2.84 6.85
C GLY A 96 17.38 -3.09 5.57
N THR A 97 16.11 -2.72 5.60
CA THR A 97 15.17 -2.82 4.48
C THR A 97 15.26 -1.59 3.59
N THR A 98 15.19 -1.77 2.27
CA THR A 98 15.18 -0.65 1.32
C THR A 98 13.77 -0.09 1.15
N VAL A 99 13.63 1.22 1.31
CA VAL A 99 12.44 1.99 0.94
C VAL A 99 12.81 3.08 -0.06
N VAL A 100 11.84 3.58 -0.81
CA VAL A 100 12.05 4.60 -1.84
C VAL A 100 11.32 5.88 -1.46
N PHE A 101 11.93 7.03 -1.73
CA PHE A 101 11.30 8.34 -1.55
C PHE A 101 11.45 9.17 -2.82
N TRP A 102 10.37 9.82 -3.23
CA TRP A 102 10.33 10.63 -4.45
C TRP A 102 10.62 12.08 -4.11
N LYS A 103 11.62 12.66 -4.78
CA LYS A 103 11.92 14.09 -4.70
C LYS A 103 11.77 14.72 -6.07
N GLN A 104 11.25 15.94 -6.10
CA GLN A 104 11.38 16.80 -7.28
C GLN A 104 12.86 17.19 -7.41
N ALA A 105 13.42 17.04 -8.62
CA ALA A 105 14.68 17.70 -8.92
C ALA A 105 14.41 19.21 -8.91
N ALA A 106 15.17 19.96 -8.11
CA ALA A 106 15.19 21.41 -8.26
C ALA A 106 15.64 21.71 -9.69
N SER A 107 14.85 22.48 -10.43
CA SER A 107 15.29 23.02 -11.72
C SER A 107 16.57 23.80 -11.45
N ARG A 108 17.68 23.42 -12.08
CA ARG A 108 18.83 24.31 -12.17
C ARG A 108 18.39 25.52 -12.98
N ALA A 109 17.99 26.59 -12.31
CA ALA A 109 17.92 27.92 -12.89
C ALA A 109 19.36 28.46 -12.84
N GLU A 110 20.10 28.24 -13.93
CA GLU A 110 21.34 28.96 -14.26
C GLU A 110 21.71 28.56 -15.69
N ASP A 111 21.04 29.19 -16.66
CA ASP A 111 21.70 29.88 -17.78
C ASP A 111 20.65 30.70 -18.54
N ASP A 112 20.94 32.00 -18.69
CA ASP A 112 20.18 32.96 -19.49
C ASP A 112 19.94 32.43 -20.92
N ARG A 113 18.67 32.23 -21.30
CA ARG A 113 18.07 32.56 -22.60
C ARG A 113 16.62 32.04 -22.73
N ASP A 114 15.74 32.97 -23.06
CA ASP A 114 14.45 32.88 -23.76
C ASP A 114 13.50 31.69 -23.49
N ASP A 115 12.36 32.05 -22.91
CA ASP A 115 10.99 31.62 -23.25
C ASP A 115 10.83 30.18 -23.77
N ALA A 116 10.86 29.23 -22.84
CA ALA A 116 10.28 27.90 -23.03
C ALA A 116 9.66 27.44 -21.71
N GLU A 117 8.38 27.08 -21.74
CA GLU A 117 7.63 26.57 -20.59
C GLU A 117 8.47 25.62 -19.74
N ALA A 118 8.63 25.96 -18.46
CA ALA A 118 9.24 25.09 -17.47
C ALA A 118 8.37 23.81 -17.32
N GLY A 119 8.66 22.80 -18.14
CA GLY A 119 8.01 21.50 -18.08
C GLY A 119 8.12 20.90 -16.66
N PRO A 120 7.19 20.00 -16.29
CA PRO A 120 7.08 19.48 -14.93
C PRO A 120 8.41 18.91 -14.45
N GLY A 121 8.94 19.48 -13.36
CA GLY A 121 10.23 19.11 -12.77
C GLY A 121 10.36 17.60 -12.60
N ARG A 122 11.42 17.04 -13.18
CA ARG A 122 11.63 15.60 -13.24
C ARG A 122 11.74 15.01 -11.82
N MET A 123 10.78 14.16 -11.45
CA MET A 123 10.80 13.42 -10.18
C MET A 123 11.90 12.35 -10.20
N PHE A 124 12.62 12.20 -9.08
CA PHE A 124 13.59 11.11 -8.90
C PHE A 124 13.30 10.33 -7.62
N ALA A 125 13.34 9.01 -7.74
CA ALA A 125 13.34 8.08 -6.63
C ALA A 125 14.74 8.04 -5.99
N ARG A 126 14.78 8.14 -4.66
CA ARG A 126 15.98 7.93 -3.85
C ARG A 126 15.72 6.78 -2.89
N ALA A 127 16.60 5.79 -2.90
CA ALA A 127 16.56 4.69 -1.95
C ALA A 127 17.08 5.15 -0.57
N PHE A 128 16.44 4.64 0.48
CA PHE A 128 16.84 4.77 1.87
C PHE A 128 16.83 3.38 2.50
N THR A 129 17.71 3.18 3.48
CA THR A 129 17.73 1.98 4.30
C THR A 129 17.11 2.29 5.65
N VAL A 130 16.12 1.51 6.04
CA VAL A 130 15.42 1.61 7.33
C VAL A 130 15.52 0.30 8.09
N PHE A 131 15.46 0.40 9.41
CA PHE A 131 15.56 -0.70 10.36
C PHE A 131 14.28 -0.73 11.19
N ASN A 132 13.77 -1.93 11.46
CA ASN A 132 12.64 -2.14 12.35
C ASN A 132 13.07 -1.92 13.81
N LEU A 133 12.12 -1.61 14.69
CA LEU A 133 12.34 -1.59 16.14
C LEU A 133 13.01 -2.88 16.66
N ALA A 134 12.63 -4.05 16.13
CA ALA A 134 13.19 -5.34 16.54
C ALA A 134 14.71 -5.47 16.28
N GLN A 135 15.28 -4.59 15.47
CA GLN A 135 16.71 -4.55 15.12
C GLN A 135 17.49 -3.53 15.96
N VAL A 136 16.87 -2.94 16.98
CA VAL A 136 17.38 -1.77 17.69
C VAL A 136 17.31 -2.00 19.19
N GLU A 137 18.39 -1.63 19.88
CA GLU A 137 18.49 -1.58 21.33
C GLU A 137 18.32 -0.14 21.85
N GLY A 138 17.84 0.00 23.08
CA GLY A 138 17.73 1.30 23.76
C GLY A 138 16.53 2.15 23.33
N TYR A 139 15.47 1.53 22.80
CA TYR A 139 14.20 2.20 22.52
C TYR A 139 13.01 1.37 23.00
N GLU A 140 12.20 1.94 23.88
CA GLU A 140 10.94 1.35 24.33
C GLU A 140 9.78 2.07 23.62
N PRO A 141 8.92 1.36 22.86
CA PRO A 141 7.76 1.98 22.25
C PRO A 141 6.66 2.23 23.28
N GLU A 142 5.94 3.34 23.12
CA GLU A 142 4.69 3.55 23.85
C GLU A 142 3.69 2.43 23.54
N PRO A 143 3.03 1.84 24.56
CA PRO A 143 1.99 0.86 24.34
C PRO A 143 0.87 1.45 23.48
N VAL A 144 0.53 0.78 22.38
CA VAL A 144 -0.61 1.16 21.55
C VAL A 144 -1.83 0.38 22.04
N ALA A 145 -2.80 1.08 22.61
CA ALA A 145 -4.08 0.47 22.96
C ALA A 145 -4.78 0.00 21.67
N GLN A 146 -5.03 -1.31 21.59
CA GLN A 146 -5.83 -1.88 20.51
C GLN A 146 -7.29 -1.90 20.94
N LEU A 147 -8.16 -1.24 20.16
CA LEU A 147 -9.59 -1.29 20.38
C LEU A 147 -10.10 -2.74 20.30
N PRO A 148 -11.12 -3.13 21.07
CA PRO A 148 -11.78 -4.43 20.92
C PRO A 148 -12.23 -4.69 19.48
N GLU A 149 -12.27 -5.96 19.08
CA GLU A 149 -12.58 -6.35 17.71
C GLU A 149 -13.94 -5.82 17.23
N SER A 150 -14.97 -5.90 18.08
CA SER A 150 -16.30 -5.36 17.77
C SER A 150 -16.29 -3.86 17.48
N GLU A 151 -15.49 -3.08 18.21
CA GLU A 151 -15.36 -1.64 17.97
C GLU A 151 -14.62 -1.35 16.66
N ARG A 152 -13.59 -2.13 16.34
CA ARG A 152 -12.88 -2.02 15.05
C ARG A 152 -13.81 -2.28 13.86
N PHE A 153 -14.66 -3.30 13.95
CA PHE A 153 -15.66 -3.58 12.92
C PHE A 153 -16.75 -2.50 12.85
N GLY A 154 -17.23 -2.00 13.99
CA GLY A 154 -18.17 -0.87 13.99
C GLY A 154 -17.59 0.38 13.30
N HIS A 155 -16.30 0.66 13.51
CA HIS A 155 -15.60 1.72 12.79
C HIS A 155 -15.47 1.43 11.29
N ALA A 156 -15.24 0.18 10.90
CA ALA A 156 -15.15 -0.21 9.49
C ALA A 156 -16.49 -0.11 8.76
N ASP A 157 -17.60 -0.47 9.41
CA ASP A 157 -18.94 -0.30 8.86
C ASP A 157 -19.24 1.19 8.63
N ALA A 158 -18.97 2.04 9.64
CA ALA A 158 -19.11 3.49 9.51
C ALA A 158 -18.19 4.06 8.41
N PHE A 159 -16.97 3.53 8.27
CA PHE A 159 -16.02 3.92 7.26
C PHE A 159 -16.55 3.66 5.84
N VAL A 160 -17.12 2.48 5.60
CA VAL A 160 -17.73 2.12 4.31
C VAL A 160 -18.99 2.96 4.05
N GLU A 161 -19.83 3.17 5.05
CA GLU A 161 -21.03 4.01 4.92
C GLU A 161 -20.68 5.46 4.53
N ALA A 162 -19.56 5.99 5.04
CA ALA A 162 -19.09 7.33 4.70
C ALA A 162 -18.63 7.47 3.25
N LEU A 163 -18.30 6.37 2.55
CA LEU A 163 -17.91 6.42 1.13
C LEU A 163 -19.07 6.81 0.21
N LYS A 164 -20.32 6.65 0.68
CA LYS A 164 -21.55 6.93 -0.07
C LYS A 164 -21.64 6.23 -1.43
N ILE A 165 -20.98 5.08 -1.56
CA ILE A 165 -21.10 4.19 -2.72
C ILE A 165 -22.31 3.27 -2.48
N PRO A 166 -23.29 3.21 -3.40
CA PRO A 166 -24.44 2.32 -3.24
C PRO A 166 -24.04 0.84 -3.18
N ILE A 167 -24.57 0.11 -2.21
CA ILE A 167 -24.37 -1.34 -2.02
C ILE A 167 -25.71 -2.05 -2.15
N THR A 168 -25.74 -3.17 -2.88
CA THR A 168 -26.87 -4.10 -2.95
C THR A 168 -26.47 -5.44 -2.37
N GLU A 169 -27.13 -5.81 -1.27
CA GLU A 169 -26.95 -7.09 -0.58
C GLU A 169 -27.74 -8.23 -1.23
N GLY A 170 -27.28 -9.47 -1.03
CA GLY A 170 -27.96 -10.68 -1.50
C GLY A 170 -27.72 -11.02 -2.98
N ALA A 171 -26.66 -10.47 -3.58
CA ALA A 171 -26.21 -10.86 -4.92
C ALA A 171 -25.62 -12.28 -4.93
N TYR A 172 -25.42 -12.84 -6.13
CA TYR A 172 -24.79 -14.16 -6.26
C TYR A 172 -23.28 -14.12 -5.95
N ASP A 173 -22.60 -13.10 -6.46
CA ASP A 173 -21.18 -12.85 -6.31
C ASP A 173 -20.91 -11.38 -5.94
N ALA A 174 -19.71 -11.12 -5.41
CA ALA A 174 -19.26 -9.77 -5.11
C ALA A 174 -18.67 -9.13 -6.37
N HIS A 175 -19.13 -7.93 -6.72
CA HIS A 175 -18.58 -7.17 -7.83
C HIS A 175 -19.04 -5.70 -7.83
N TYR A 176 -18.20 -4.80 -8.31
CA TYR A 176 -18.57 -3.42 -8.64
C TYR A 176 -19.01 -3.29 -10.12
N ARG A 177 -20.16 -2.64 -10.36
CA ARG A 177 -20.67 -2.31 -11.69
C ARG A 177 -20.49 -0.83 -11.99
N ILE A 178 -19.58 -0.51 -12.91
CA ILE A 178 -19.28 0.88 -13.30
C ILE A 178 -20.44 1.60 -14.00
N ASP A 179 -21.25 0.88 -14.77
CA ASP A 179 -22.41 1.41 -15.49
C ASP A 179 -23.57 1.79 -14.56
N LEU A 180 -23.66 1.12 -13.41
CA LEU A 180 -24.66 1.37 -12.37
C LEU A 180 -24.12 2.19 -11.19
N ASP A 181 -22.80 2.41 -11.16
CA ASP A 181 -22.05 2.96 -10.03
C ASP A 181 -22.46 2.32 -8.69
N ARG A 182 -22.36 0.98 -8.62
CA ARG A 182 -22.92 0.20 -7.51
C ARG A 182 -22.11 -1.05 -7.21
N ILE A 183 -21.95 -1.34 -5.93
CA ILE A 183 -21.37 -2.58 -5.42
C ILE A 183 -22.49 -3.59 -5.19
N PHE A 184 -22.27 -4.83 -5.62
CA PHE A 184 -23.12 -5.97 -5.32
C PHE A 184 -22.36 -6.89 -4.39
N MET A 185 -23.00 -7.31 -3.29
CA MET A 185 -22.42 -8.19 -2.28
C MET A 185 -23.31 -9.42 -2.07
N PRO A 186 -22.74 -10.63 -1.96
CA PRO A 186 -23.43 -11.79 -1.42
C PRO A 186 -23.86 -11.54 0.02
N GLY A 187 -24.90 -12.25 0.47
CA GLY A 187 -25.26 -12.23 1.88
C GLY A 187 -24.11 -12.72 2.77
N PHE A 188 -24.01 -12.17 3.99
CA PHE A 188 -22.93 -12.47 4.94
C PHE A 188 -22.66 -13.98 5.15
N ALA A 189 -23.68 -14.82 5.07
CA ALA A 189 -23.55 -16.28 5.23
C ALA A 189 -22.67 -16.96 4.16
N SER A 190 -22.38 -16.28 3.04
CA SER A 190 -21.44 -16.75 2.02
C SER A 190 -19.97 -16.54 2.41
N PHE A 191 -19.71 -15.79 3.49
CA PHE A 191 -18.36 -15.47 3.95
C PHE A 191 -18.00 -16.28 5.19
N ARG A 192 -16.71 -16.59 5.34
CA ARG A 192 -16.17 -17.32 6.49
C ARG A 192 -16.35 -16.54 7.80
N ASP A 193 -16.09 -15.24 7.75
CA ASP A 193 -16.12 -14.33 8.91
C ASP A 193 -16.25 -12.86 8.46
N ALA A 194 -16.33 -11.96 9.44
CA ALA A 194 -16.47 -10.53 9.21
C ALA A 194 -15.26 -9.90 8.51
N SER A 195 -14.05 -10.40 8.75
CA SER A 195 -12.83 -9.94 8.07
C SER A 195 -12.88 -10.26 6.57
N ALA A 196 -13.30 -11.47 6.20
CA ALA A 196 -13.45 -11.89 4.81
C ALA A 196 -14.54 -11.09 4.07
N HIS A 197 -15.66 -10.82 4.74
CA HIS A 197 -16.72 -9.95 4.22
C HIS A 197 -16.21 -8.53 3.99
N MET A 198 -15.63 -7.90 5.02
CA MET A 198 -15.15 -6.52 4.96
C MET A 198 -14.03 -6.34 3.94
N GLY A 199 -13.09 -7.31 3.84
CA GLY A 199 -12.04 -7.26 2.83
C GLY A 199 -12.56 -7.35 1.41
N THR A 200 -13.58 -8.19 1.17
CA THR A 200 -14.25 -8.26 -0.13
C THR A 200 -14.99 -6.96 -0.46
N LEU A 201 -15.73 -6.40 0.50
CA LEU A 201 -16.42 -5.13 0.32
C LEU A 201 -15.47 -3.97 0.02
N LEU A 202 -14.34 -3.89 0.73
CA LEU A 202 -13.32 -2.86 0.49
C LEU A 202 -12.60 -3.04 -0.84
N HIS A 203 -12.45 -4.27 -1.32
CA HIS A 203 -11.94 -4.55 -2.67
C HIS A 203 -12.90 -3.99 -3.75
N GLU A 204 -14.19 -4.26 -3.64
CA GLU A 204 -15.18 -3.70 -4.58
C GLU A 204 -15.28 -2.17 -4.48
N ALA A 205 -15.19 -1.63 -3.26
CA ALA A 205 -15.10 -0.18 -3.06
C ALA A 205 -13.84 0.41 -3.70
N ALA A 206 -12.72 -0.32 -3.70
CA ALA A 206 -11.51 0.10 -4.37
C ALA A 206 -11.70 0.19 -5.89
N HIS A 207 -12.37 -0.77 -6.53
CA HIS A 207 -12.78 -0.66 -7.93
C HIS A 207 -13.68 0.55 -8.16
N ALA A 208 -14.66 0.77 -7.29
CA ALA A 208 -15.54 1.91 -7.36
C ALA A 208 -14.75 3.22 -7.42
N THR A 209 -13.72 3.41 -6.58
CA THR A 209 -12.89 4.65 -6.62
C THR A 209 -12.31 4.98 -8.01
N GLY A 210 -12.16 3.99 -8.90
CA GLY A 210 -11.65 4.16 -10.25
C GLY A 210 -12.62 4.82 -11.24
N ALA A 211 -13.90 4.98 -10.90
CA ALA A 211 -14.90 5.60 -11.77
C ALA A 211 -14.52 7.03 -12.19
N LYS A 212 -15.00 7.45 -13.38
CA LYS A 212 -14.68 8.73 -14.01
C LYS A 212 -14.98 9.96 -13.14
N HIS A 213 -16.03 9.90 -12.33
CA HIS A 213 -16.43 11.00 -11.45
C HIS A 213 -15.72 10.97 -10.07
N ARG A 214 -14.84 9.98 -9.85
CA ARG A 214 -13.98 9.84 -8.66
C ARG A 214 -12.52 10.04 -9.06
N LEU A 215 -11.71 8.97 -9.12
CA LEU A 215 -10.28 9.07 -9.43
C LEU A 215 -9.94 8.90 -10.91
N ASP A 216 -10.94 8.59 -11.76
CA ASP A 216 -10.77 8.36 -13.20
C ASP A 216 -9.55 7.48 -13.51
N ARG A 217 -9.46 6.34 -12.81
CA ARG A 217 -8.29 5.46 -12.86
C ARG A 217 -8.33 4.67 -14.16
N ASN A 218 -7.28 4.85 -14.98
CA ASN A 218 -7.14 4.14 -16.24
C ASN A 218 -5.74 3.48 -16.35
N PHE A 219 -5.73 2.15 -16.45
CA PHE A 219 -4.52 1.36 -16.71
C PHE A 219 -4.40 0.88 -18.16
N ALA A 220 -5.47 0.96 -18.95
CA ALA A 220 -5.53 0.43 -20.31
C ALA A 220 -4.52 1.10 -21.25
N GLU A 221 -4.32 2.40 -21.12
CA GLU A 221 -3.38 3.16 -21.97
C GLU A 221 -1.94 2.66 -21.85
N ARG A 222 -1.50 2.34 -20.62
CA ARG A 222 -0.13 1.92 -20.35
C ARG A 222 0.06 0.40 -20.46
N PHE A 223 -0.81 -0.37 -19.80
CA PHE A 223 -0.59 -1.80 -19.61
C PHE A 223 -1.30 -2.68 -20.64
N LYS A 224 -2.17 -2.10 -21.49
CA LYS A 224 -2.87 -2.77 -22.59
C LYS A 224 -3.49 -4.11 -22.14
N ARG A 225 -2.85 -5.24 -22.52
CA ARG A 225 -3.29 -6.61 -22.21
C ARG A 225 -3.30 -6.95 -20.71
N ASP A 226 -2.46 -6.28 -19.92
CA ASP A 226 -2.29 -6.56 -18.49
C ASP A 226 -3.05 -5.53 -17.62
N SER A 227 -3.84 -4.65 -18.23
CA SER A 227 -4.58 -3.59 -17.52
C SER A 227 -5.53 -4.13 -16.45
N LEU A 228 -6.25 -5.21 -16.73
CA LEU A 228 -7.11 -5.88 -15.75
C LEU A 228 -6.29 -6.42 -14.57
N ALA A 229 -5.17 -7.10 -14.83
CA ALA A 229 -4.28 -7.61 -13.79
C ALA A 229 -3.75 -6.49 -12.87
N ILE A 230 -3.40 -5.33 -13.44
CA ILE A 230 -2.96 -4.16 -12.66
C ILE A 230 -4.11 -3.52 -11.89
N GLU A 231 -5.32 -3.51 -12.42
CA GLU A 231 -6.52 -3.03 -11.73
C GLU A 231 -6.85 -3.91 -10.51
N GLU A 232 -6.79 -5.23 -10.65
CA GLU A 232 -6.97 -6.18 -9.54
C GLU A 232 -5.89 -6.00 -8.45
N ILE A 233 -4.61 -5.89 -8.83
CA ILE A 233 -3.54 -5.58 -7.87
C ILE A 233 -3.84 -4.24 -7.17
N CYS A 234 -4.31 -3.23 -7.90
CA CYS A 234 -4.65 -1.95 -7.31
C CYS A 234 -5.79 -2.07 -6.29
N ALA A 235 -6.85 -2.81 -6.60
CA ALA A 235 -7.98 -3.03 -5.72
C ALA A 235 -7.58 -3.80 -4.45
N GLU A 236 -6.83 -4.89 -4.62
CA GLU A 236 -6.31 -5.70 -3.52
C GLU A 236 -5.40 -4.91 -2.56
N LEU A 237 -4.48 -4.12 -3.12
CA LEU A 237 -3.61 -3.26 -2.32
C LEU A 237 -4.38 -2.18 -1.60
N THR A 238 -5.42 -1.61 -2.22
CA THR A 238 -6.26 -0.59 -1.59
C THR A 238 -7.00 -1.19 -0.40
N ALA A 239 -7.67 -2.34 -0.60
CA ALA A 239 -8.37 -3.06 0.46
C ALA A 239 -7.42 -3.38 1.61
N SER A 240 -6.24 -3.93 1.30
CA SER A 240 -5.20 -4.22 2.29
C SER A 240 -4.76 -2.99 3.09
N PHE A 241 -4.47 -1.86 2.43
CA PHE A 241 -4.06 -0.63 3.12
C PHE A 241 -5.17 -0.10 4.05
N VAL A 242 -6.43 -0.15 3.61
CA VAL A 242 -7.57 0.30 4.43
C VAL A 242 -7.84 -0.66 5.58
N LEU A 243 -7.77 -1.98 5.37
CA LEU A 243 -7.93 -3.00 6.42
C LEU A 243 -6.84 -2.87 7.50
N ALA A 244 -5.57 -2.71 7.09
CA ALA A 244 -4.48 -2.39 8.00
C ALA A 244 -4.80 -1.12 8.79
N ASP A 245 -5.40 -0.14 8.14
CA ASP A 245 -5.81 1.09 8.79
C ASP A 245 -6.99 0.96 9.77
N LEU A 246 -7.86 -0.01 9.55
CA LEU A 246 -8.97 -0.30 10.45
C LEU A 246 -8.57 -1.31 11.54
N GLY A 247 -7.37 -1.88 11.46
CA GLY A 247 -6.91 -2.95 12.36
C GLY A 247 -7.70 -4.24 12.16
N ILE A 248 -8.08 -4.52 10.91
CA ILE A 248 -8.84 -5.71 10.51
C ILE A 248 -7.90 -6.61 9.71
N ALA A 249 -7.99 -7.92 9.92
CA ALA A 249 -7.18 -8.88 9.20
C ALA A 249 -7.55 -8.93 7.71
N HIS A 250 -6.55 -9.04 6.85
CA HIS A 250 -6.73 -9.31 5.43
C HIS A 250 -6.28 -10.73 5.12
N HIS A 251 -7.24 -11.61 4.85
CA HIS A 251 -6.98 -13.04 4.67
C HIS A 251 -6.95 -13.45 3.19
N PRO A 252 -6.18 -14.51 2.86
CA PRO A 252 -6.26 -15.17 1.56
C PRO A 252 -7.68 -15.49 1.14
N ARG A 253 -8.00 -15.22 -0.14
CA ARG A 253 -9.25 -15.63 -0.78
C ARG A 253 -8.94 -16.64 -1.89
N PRO A 254 -9.51 -17.86 -1.87
CA PRO A 254 -9.17 -18.90 -2.86
C PRO A 254 -9.47 -18.56 -4.31
N ASP A 255 -10.49 -17.74 -4.56
CA ASP A 255 -10.89 -17.22 -5.87
C ASP A 255 -9.84 -16.28 -6.50
N HIS A 256 -8.95 -15.69 -5.70
CA HIS A 256 -7.83 -14.87 -6.20
C HIS A 256 -6.69 -15.69 -6.80
N ALA A 257 -6.60 -16.98 -6.46
CA ALA A 257 -5.55 -17.86 -6.95
C ALA A 257 -5.49 -17.91 -8.49
N ALA A 258 -6.65 -17.75 -9.14
CA ALA A 258 -6.78 -17.74 -10.59
C ALA A 258 -6.00 -16.58 -11.25
N TYR A 259 -5.79 -15.47 -10.54
CA TYR A 259 -5.20 -14.25 -11.09
C TYR A 259 -3.70 -14.11 -10.80
N VAL A 260 -3.16 -14.89 -9.84
CA VAL A 260 -1.75 -14.81 -9.42
C VAL A 260 -0.79 -14.96 -10.61
N ALA A 261 -1.08 -15.87 -11.54
CA ALA A 261 -0.26 -16.05 -12.75
C ALA A 261 -0.26 -14.79 -13.64
N SER A 262 -1.40 -14.12 -13.78
CA SER A 262 -1.51 -12.88 -14.56
C SER A 262 -0.78 -11.71 -13.89
N TRP A 263 -0.84 -11.63 -12.55
CA TRP A 263 -0.11 -10.64 -11.77
C TRP A 263 1.39 -10.83 -11.89
N LEU A 264 1.88 -12.05 -11.66
CA LEU A 264 3.30 -12.38 -11.78
C LEU A 264 3.85 -12.06 -13.18
N ARG A 265 3.08 -12.34 -14.24
CA ARG A 265 3.46 -11.95 -15.61
C ARG A 265 3.58 -10.43 -15.72
N ALA A 266 2.55 -9.68 -15.34
CA ALA A 266 2.54 -8.22 -15.45
C ALA A 266 3.70 -7.57 -14.66
N LEU A 267 4.02 -8.09 -13.47
CA LEU A 267 5.08 -7.58 -12.61
C LEU A 267 6.49 -7.94 -13.10
N LYS A 268 6.66 -9.13 -13.73
CA LYS A 268 7.93 -9.54 -14.33
C LYS A 268 8.21 -8.81 -15.65
N ASP A 269 7.18 -8.52 -16.44
CA ASP A 269 7.29 -7.81 -17.72
C ASP A 269 7.64 -6.32 -17.53
N ASP A 270 7.14 -5.66 -16.46
CA ASP A 270 7.45 -4.26 -16.13
C ASP A 270 7.81 -4.07 -14.65
N PRO A 271 9.10 -3.86 -14.30
CA PRO A 271 9.55 -3.57 -12.94
C PRO A 271 8.97 -2.29 -12.31
N ARG A 272 8.22 -1.48 -13.05
CA ARG A 272 7.50 -0.30 -12.54
C ARG A 272 6.00 -0.53 -12.39
N ALA A 273 5.48 -1.70 -12.77
CA ALA A 273 4.07 -2.03 -12.65
C ALA A 273 3.61 -1.96 -11.19
N ILE A 274 4.32 -2.63 -10.27
CA ILE A 274 3.95 -2.64 -8.85
C ILE A 274 3.99 -1.25 -8.21
N PHE A 275 4.96 -0.41 -8.60
CA PHE A 275 5.05 0.98 -8.14
C PHE A 275 3.83 1.79 -8.58
N THR A 276 3.36 1.53 -9.79
CA THR A 276 2.19 2.22 -10.37
C THR A 276 0.91 1.76 -9.70
N ALA A 277 0.72 0.45 -9.56
CA ALA A 277 -0.42 -0.15 -8.87
C ALA A 277 -0.48 0.33 -7.42
N ALA A 278 0.62 0.23 -6.67
CA ALA A 278 0.68 0.64 -5.27
C ALA A 278 0.49 2.16 -5.09
N SER A 279 0.96 2.99 -6.04
CA SER A 279 0.70 4.43 -6.00
C SER A 279 -0.77 4.77 -6.25
N LYS A 280 -1.44 4.06 -7.16
CA LYS A 280 -2.88 4.26 -7.43
C LYS A 280 -3.73 3.68 -6.30
N ALA A 281 -3.31 2.57 -5.70
CA ALA A 281 -3.95 2.00 -4.52
C ALA A 281 -3.87 2.95 -3.33
N GLN A 282 -2.70 3.59 -3.13
CA GLN A 282 -2.57 4.62 -2.09
C GLN A 282 -3.53 5.79 -2.35
N ALA A 283 -3.64 6.26 -3.59
CA ALA A 283 -4.57 7.34 -3.93
C ALA A 283 -6.04 6.96 -3.70
N ALA A 284 -6.40 5.71 -3.98
CA ALA A 284 -7.73 5.16 -3.66
C ALA A 284 -7.98 5.12 -2.15
N ALA A 285 -7.03 4.60 -1.36
CA ALA A 285 -7.13 4.59 0.10
C ALA A 285 -7.21 6.01 0.68
N ASP A 286 -6.41 6.96 0.16
CA ASP A 286 -6.48 8.36 0.59
C ASP A 286 -7.85 8.99 0.29
N TRP A 287 -8.41 8.71 -0.90
CA TRP A 287 -9.74 9.18 -1.27
C TRP A 287 -10.80 8.64 -0.31
N MET A 288 -10.73 7.35 0.04
CA MET A 288 -11.64 6.70 1.00
C MET A 288 -11.53 7.32 2.41
N HIS A 289 -10.30 7.59 2.87
CA HIS A 289 -10.06 8.31 4.13
C HIS A 289 -10.53 9.76 4.09
N ALA A 290 -10.45 10.43 2.94
CA ALA A 290 -10.95 11.80 2.78
C ALA A 290 -12.48 11.91 2.80
N GLN A 291 -13.21 10.80 2.65
CA GLN A 291 -14.68 10.79 2.79
C GLN A 291 -15.13 10.68 4.25
N GLN A 292 -14.21 10.40 5.17
CA GLN A 292 -14.55 10.27 6.58
C GLN A 292 -14.93 11.62 7.17
N PRO A 293 -15.89 11.68 8.10
CA PRO A 293 -16.25 12.92 8.76
C PRO A 293 -15.00 13.54 9.38
N GLN A 294 -14.75 14.82 9.09
CA GLN A 294 -13.70 15.55 9.78
C GLN A 294 -14.08 15.61 11.26
N SER A 295 -13.19 15.14 12.13
CA SER A 295 -13.37 15.38 13.56
C SER A 295 -13.36 16.89 13.77
N GLU A 296 -14.50 17.47 14.15
CA GLU A 296 -14.50 18.83 14.66
C GLU A 296 -13.55 18.84 15.87
N GLU A 297 -12.44 19.58 15.76
CA GLU A 297 -11.63 19.91 16.91
C GLU A 297 -12.55 20.59 17.93
N ILE A 298 -12.95 19.84 18.96
CA ILE A 298 -13.54 20.44 20.16
C ILE A 298 -12.40 21.27 20.76
N ALA A 299 -12.41 22.57 20.44
CA ALA A 299 -11.59 23.54 21.11
C ALA A 299 -11.86 23.45 22.61
N ALA A 300 -10.85 22.99 23.35
CA ALA A 300 -10.75 23.08 24.80
C ALA A 300 -9.53 23.93 25.14
#